data_AF-A0A4R2KVX2-F1
#
_entry.id   AF-A0A4R2KVX2-F1
#
_cell.length_a   1.000
_cell.length_b   1.000
_cell.length_c   1.000
_cell.angle_alpha   90.00
_cell.angle_beta   90.00
_cell.angle_gamma   90.00
#
_symmetry.space_group_name_H-M   'P 1'
#
loop_
_entity.id
_entity.type
_entity.pdbx_description
1 polymer ?
#
loop_
_entity_poly.entity_id
_entity_poly.type
_entity_poly.pdbx_seq_one_letter_code
_entity_poly.pdbx_strand_id
1 'polypeptide(L)'
;MLQEFIRSLFLIFMAEMGDKTQILAMAFATQFKVYEVLAGVFIGSLLNHGIAVALGAYLSNLIPMGAIQIVAGFLFIGFALWTLKIDDDEDEENKGKKFGPVLTVALAFFIGELGDKTQLAAITLSVDASFPIFILMGTVSGMVLTSGLGIFVGSKIGDKVPELIIKLVSAGIFMIFGITKLYTAMPRDYMHPVQIIIFFTLLGISTYILLKPILKARKAGELSVFKETALTLYEYKHRIKESVDEICLGEIYCGKCQGKYCIIGYTKVMLQQLSLDKENIPLEDLQDFSESLKKNFHQEQVIESLSMTISYLMEDMEKEDKERKMIHKVRETLELILFRKTFNYDGNIESYFKALKEADEKIGNQIIKGVEK
;
A
#
# COMPACT_ATOMS: atom_id res chain seq x y z
N MET A 1 2.37 -34.79 18.70
CA MET A 1 1.99 -34.82 17.26
C MET A 1 0.73 -34.01 16.96
N LEU A 2 -0.49 -34.56 17.01
CA LEU A 2 -1.70 -33.81 16.55
C LEU A 2 -2.00 -32.57 17.41
N GLN A 3 -1.88 -32.67 18.73
CA GLN A 3 -2.10 -31.54 19.64
C GLN A 3 -1.12 -30.38 19.40
N GLU A 4 0.14 -30.69 19.13
CA GLU A 4 1.19 -29.70 18.84
C GLU A 4 0.91 -28.98 17.52
N PHE A 5 0.54 -29.74 16.47
CA PHE A 5 0.14 -29.19 15.18
C PHE A 5 -1.06 -28.25 15.32
N ILE A 6 -2.14 -28.68 15.97
CA ILE A 6 -3.36 -27.87 16.14
C ILE A 6 -3.04 -26.61 16.95
N ARG A 7 -2.27 -26.74 18.04
CA ARG A 7 -1.91 -25.61 18.91
C ARG A 7 -1.06 -24.57 18.17
N SER A 8 -0.04 -25.00 17.42
CA SER A 8 0.81 -24.08 16.68
C SER A 8 0.08 -23.45 15.50
N LEU A 9 -0.76 -24.22 14.80
CA LEU A 9 -1.62 -23.71 13.73
C LEU A 9 -2.55 -22.62 14.24
N PHE A 10 -3.33 -22.89 15.29
CA PHE A 10 -4.29 -21.91 15.81
C PHE A 10 -3.57 -20.68 16.38
N LEU A 11 -2.43 -20.86 17.05
CA LEU A 11 -1.70 -19.73 17.61
C LEU A 11 -1.18 -18.80 16.50
N ILE A 12 -0.52 -19.35 15.48
CA ILE A 12 0.00 -18.55 14.37
C ILE A 12 -1.14 -17.95 13.55
N PHE A 13 -2.18 -18.73 13.27
CA PHE A 13 -3.36 -18.24 12.55
C PHE A 13 -3.97 -17.01 13.24
N MET A 14 -4.13 -17.05 14.56
CA MET A 14 -4.67 -15.92 15.33
C MET A 14 -3.67 -14.76 15.45
N ALA A 15 -2.38 -15.03 15.59
CA ALA A 15 -1.35 -14.01 15.71
C ALA A 15 -1.12 -13.24 14.40
N GLU A 16 -1.34 -13.89 13.27
CA GLU A 16 -1.13 -13.34 11.93
C GLU A 16 -2.38 -12.70 11.32
N MET A 17 -3.53 -12.82 11.99
CA MET A 17 -4.78 -12.31 11.47
C MET A 17 -4.79 -10.77 11.51
N GLY A 18 -4.82 -10.17 10.33
CA GLY A 18 -4.76 -8.74 10.10
C GLY A 18 -3.33 -8.19 9.93
N ASP A 19 -2.28 -9.02 9.91
CA ASP A 19 -0.93 -8.46 10.00
C ASP A 19 -0.33 -7.96 8.67
N LYS A 20 0.81 -7.26 8.77
CA LYS A 20 1.60 -6.71 7.65
C LYS A 20 1.86 -7.75 6.56
N THR A 21 2.17 -9.00 6.90
CA THR A 21 2.46 -10.00 5.86
C THR A 21 1.21 -10.54 5.20
N GLN A 22 0.05 -10.50 5.87
CA GLN A 22 -1.24 -10.73 5.24
C GLN A 22 -1.56 -9.64 4.20
N ILE A 23 -1.27 -8.37 4.51
CA ILE A 23 -1.39 -7.23 3.56
C ILE A 23 -0.40 -7.40 2.40
N LEU A 24 0.84 -7.80 2.68
CA LEU A 24 1.86 -8.09 1.67
C LEU A 24 1.40 -9.22 0.72
N ALA A 25 0.80 -10.29 1.24
CA ALA A 25 0.23 -11.36 0.43
C ALA A 25 -0.93 -10.87 -0.46
N MET A 26 -1.78 -10.00 0.06
CA MET A 26 -2.85 -9.35 -0.72
C MET A 26 -2.26 -8.49 -1.84
N ALA A 27 -1.25 -7.67 -1.54
CA ALA A 27 -0.56 -6.83 -2.52
C ALA A 27 0.07 -7.67 -3.63
N PHE A 28 0.78 -8.75 -3.30
CA PHE A 28 1.33 -9.66 -4.31
C PHE A 28 0.25 -10.38 -5.11
N ALA A 29 -0.92 -10.68 -4.54
CA ALA A 29 -2.04 -11.28 -5.26
C ALA A 29 -2.68 -10.34 -6.29
N THR A 30 -2.39 -9.03 -6.24
CA THR A 30 -2.74 -8.09 -7.33
C THR A 30 -1.79 -8.17 -8.52
N GLN A 31 -0.56 -8.64 -8.31
CA GLN A 31 0.51 -8.65 -9.31
C GLN A 31 0.81 -10.05 -9.87
N PHE A 32 0.51 -11.09 -9.11
CA PHE A 32 0.83 -12.49 -9.41
C PHE A 32 -0.37 -13.40 -9.16
N LYS A 33 -0.35 -14.61 -9.71
CA LYS A 33 -1.47 -15.55 -9.51
C LYS A 33 -1.48 -16.03 -8.06
N VAL A 34 -2.68 -16.20 -7.49
CA VAL A 34 -2.86 -16.58 -6.08
C VAL A 34 -2.06 -17.83 -5.68
N TYR A 35 -1.98 -18.85 -6.54
CA TYR A 35 -1.20 -20.05 -6.25
C TYR A 35 0.33 -19.79 -6.20
N GLU A 36 0.83 -18.81 -6.98
CA GLU A 36 2.25 -18.41 -6.98
C GLU A 36 2.58 -17.65 -5.70
N VAL A 37 1.66 -16.80 -5.25
CA VAL A 37 1.77 -16.07 -3.98
C VAL A 37 1.75 -17.05 -2.81
N LEU A 38 0.75 -17.94 -2.73
CA LEU A 38 0.67 -18.92 -1.65
C LEU A 38 1.85 -19.90 -1.63
N ALA A 39 2.39 -20.28 -2.80
CA ALA A 39 3.63 -21.06 -2.86
C ALA A 39 4.83 -20.28 -2.32
N GLY A 40 4.92 -18.98 -2.62
CA GLY A 40 5.92 -18.09 -2.06
C GLY A 40 5.80 -17.95 -0.54
N VAL A 41 4.60 -17.69 -0.03
CA VAL A 41 4.29 -17.64 1.41
C VAL A 41 4.70 -18.94 2.09
N PHE A 42 4.33 -20.09 1.51
CA PHE A 42 4.70 -21.40 2.04
C PHE A 42 6.22 -21.55 2.14
N ILE A 43 6.98 -21.25 1.08
CA ILE A 43 8.43 -21.39 1.08
C ILE A 43 9.08 -20.42 2.07
N GLY A 44 8.69 -19.14 2.05
CA GLY A 44 9.24 -18.12 2.94
C GLY A 44 8.97 -18.44 4.42
N SER A 45 7.72 -18.79 4.74
CA SER A 45 7.34 -19.18 6.11
C SER A 45 8.00 -20.48 6.54
N LEU A 46 8.14 -21.48 5.66
CA LEU A 46 8.83 -22.73 5.95
C LEU A 46 10.30 -22.51 6.30
N LEU A 47 11.00 -21.66 5.55
CA LEU A 47 12.39 -21.31 5.85
C LEU A 47 12.50 -20.54 7.17
N ASN A 48 11.65 -19.53 7.36
CA ASN A 48 11.72 -18.69 8.56
C ASN A 48 11.37 -19.45 9.84
N HIS A 49 10.24 -20.16 9.83
CA HIS A 49 9.80 -20.97 10.96
C HIS A 49 10.66 -22.22 11.11
N GLY A 50 11.25 -22.74 10.03
CA GLY A 50 12.21 -23.84 10.08
C GLY A 50 13.42 -23.50 10.93
N ILE A 51 14.01 -22.32 10.72
CA ILE A 51 15.11 -21.80 11.54
C ILE A 51 14.65 -21.63 13.00
N ALA A 52 13.48 -21.04 13.21
CA ALA A 52 12.89 -20.80 14.52
C ALA A 52 12.70 -22.09 15.33
N VAL A 53 12.08 -23.11 14.71
CA VAL A 53 11.81 -24.41 15.32
C VAL A 53 13.12 -25.16 15.55
N ALA A 54 14.07 -25.14 14.61
CA ALA A 54 15.38 -25.75 14.82
C ALA A 54 16.13 -25.12 16.01
N LEU A 55 16.09 -23.79 16.13
CA LEU A 55 16.68 -23.05 17.25
C LEU A 55 15.99 -23.38 18.57
N GLY A 56 14.65 -23.37 18.61
CA GLY A 56 13.89 -23.72 19.82
C GLY A 56 14.13 -25.16 20.27
N ALA A 57 14.14 -26.12 19.34
CA ALA A 57 14.44 -27.51 19.63
C ALA A 57 15.87 -27.71 20.19
N TYR A 58 16.83 -26.89 19.74
CA TYR A 58 18.20 -26.91 20.27
C TYR A 58 18.31 -26.25 21.65
N LEU A 59 17.62 -25.13 21.89
CA LEU A 59 17.65 -24.37 23.14
C LEU A 59 16.96 -25.08 24.32
N SER A 60 16.06 -26.02 24.06
CA SER A 60 15.33 -26.81 25.08
C SER A 60 16.25 -27.51 26.08
N ASN A 61 17.49 -27.81 25.69
CA ASN A 61 18.46 -28.50 26.54
C ASN A 61 19.43 -27.55 27.28
N LEU A 62 19.37 -26.24 27.00
CA LEU A 62 20.36 -25.26 27.49
C LEU A 62 19.77 -24.20 28.41
N ILE A 63 18.47 -23.87 28.27
CA ILE A 63 17.83 -22.76 28.98
C ILE A 63 16.61 -23.26 29.77
N PRO A 64 16.49 -22.95 31.08
CA PRO A 64 15.31 -23.29 31.87
C PRO A 64 14.03 -22.71 31.28
N MET A 65 12.97 -23.52 31.17
CA MET A 65 11.66 -23.12 30.61
C MET A 65 11.12 -21.80 31.20
N GLY A 66 11.30 -21.57 32.51
CA GLY A 66 10.86 -20.33 33.16
C GLY A 66 11.51 -19.08 32.57
N ALA A 67 12.82 -19.13 32.27
CA ALA A 67 13.53 -18.01 31.67
C ALA A 67 13.04 -17.72 30.24
N ILE A 68 12.77 -18.78 29.46
CA ILE A 68 12.26 -18.66 28.09
C ILE A 68 10.88 -18.00 28.08
N GLN A 69 9.98 -18.42 28.97
CA GLN A 69 8.64 -17.86 29.05
C GLN A 69 8.62 -16.41 29.54
N ILE A 70 9.53 -16.03 30.44
CA ILE A 70 9.70 -14.64 30.87
C ILE A 70 10.18 -13.76 29.70
N VAL A 71 11.21 -14.21 28.96
CA VAL A 71 11.72 -13.50 27.78
C VAL A 71 10.63 -13.35 26.72
N ALA A 72 9.88 -14.41 26.42
CA ALA A 72 8.75 -14.36 25.49
C ALA A 72 7.66 -13.38 25.95
N GLY A 73 7.36 -13.34 27.26
CA GLY A 73 6.40 -12.39 27.82
C GLY A 73 6.79 -10.93 27.62
N PHE A 74 8.06 -10.59 27.83
CA PHE A 74 8.58 -9.25 27.55
C PHE A 74 8.60 -8.92 26.06
N LEU A 75 8.96 -9.87 25.20
CA LEU A 75 8.94 -9.70 23.74
C LEU A 75 7.54 -9.41 23.22
N PHE A 76 6.52 -10.14 23.69
CA PHE A 76 5.12 -9.87 23.32
C PHE A 76 4.65 -8.47 23.73
N ILE A 77 5.08 -7.98 24.89
CA ILE A 77 4.78 -6.60 25.30
C ILE A 77 5.54 -5.58 24.44
N GLY A 78 6.79 -5.87 24.10
CA GLY A 78 7.57 -5.09 23.14
C GLY A 78 6.88 -4.97 21.78
N PHE A 79 6.36 -6.07 21.25
CA PHE A 79 5.60 -6.09 19.99
C PHE A 79 4.27 -5.37 20.07
N ALA A 80 3.56 -5.47 21.20
CA ALA A 80 2.33 -4.72 21.42
C ALA A 80 2.59 -3.20 21.34
N LEU A 81 3.70 -2.74 21.93
CA LEU A 81 4.10 -1.34 21.88
C LEU A 81 4.63 -0.94 20.50
N TRP A 82 5.46 -1.78 19.87
CA TRP A 82 5.97 -1.53 18.51
C TRP A 82 4.82 -1.38 17.50
N THR A 83 3.83 -2.27 17.56
CA THR A 83 2.65 -2.23 16.68
C THR A 83 1.86 -0.92 16.80
N LEU A 84 1.91 -0.26 17.96
CA LEU A 84 1.28 1.05 18.19
C LEU A 84 2.13 2.24 17.74
N LYS A 85 3.40 2.01 17.39
CA LYS A 85 4.26 3.04 16.82
C LYS A 85 3.83 3.31 15.37
N ILE A 86 3.70 4.58 15.02
CA ILE A 86 3.51 5.01 13.64
C ILE A 86 4.91 5.00 13.02
N ASP A 87 5.11 4.15 12.01
CA ASP A 87 6.28 4.22 11.15
C ASP A 87 5.96 5.27 10.06
N ASP A 88 6.90 6.17 9.78
CA ASP A 88 6.83 7.00 8.58
C ASP A 88 7.13 6.05 7.41
N ASP A 89 6.12 5.78 6.58
CA ASP A 89 6.27 4.85 5.46
C ASP A 89 7.34 5.39 4.49
N GLU A 90 8.53 4.79 4.51
CA GLU A 90 9.51 4.94 3.43
C GLU A 90 9.08 4.03 2.28
N ASP A 91 8.64 4.64 1.18
CA ASP A 91 8.28 3.95 -0.06
C ASP A 91 9.49 3.22 -0.66
N GLU A 92 9.47 1.89 -0.66
CA GLU A 92 10.44 1.10 -1.42
C GLU A 92 10.22 1.26 -2.93
N GLU A 93 11.18 1.91 -3.58
CA GLU A 93 11.32 2.03 -5.04
C GLU A 93 11.29 0.66 -5.75
N ASN A 94 10.47 0.59 -6.80
CA ASN A 94 10.40 -0.49 -7.78
C ASN A 94 11.74 -0.67 -8.54
N LYS A 95 12.65 -1.52 -8.06
CA LYS A 95 13.82 -1.99 -8.81
C LYS A 95 13.51 -3.28 -9.58
N GLY A 96 13.82 -3.26 -10.87
CA GLY A 96 13.44 -4.25 -11.89
C GLY A 96 13.60 -5.73 -11.51
N LYS A 97 12.55 -6.50 -11.79
CA LYS A 97 12.41 -7.94 -11.52
C LYS A 97 13.50 -8.76 -12.23
N LYS A 98 14.47 -9.29 -11.46
CA LYS A 98 15.36 -10.40 -11.88
C LYS A 98 14.96 -11.78 -11.35
N PHE A 99 13.95 -11.86 -10.48
CA PHE A 99 13.47 -13.10 -9.86
C PHE A 99 12.02 -13.40 -10.26
N GLY A 100 11.68 -14.69 -10.36
CA GLY A 100 10.32 -15.16 -10.66
C GLY A 100 9.32 -14.93 -9.50
N PRO A 101 8.00 -14.89 -9.76
CA PRO A 101 6.97 -14.52 -8.78
C PRO A 101 7.08 -15.22 -7.42
N VAL A 102 7.22 -16.56 -7.44
CA VAL A 102 7.30 -17.38 -6.23
C VAL A 102 8.51 -17.01 -5.37
N LEU A 103 9.67 -16.80 -6.00
CA LEU A 103 10.92 -16.49 -5.30
C LEU A 103 10.88 -15.08 -4.72
N THR A 104 10.31 -14.12 -5.45
CA THR A 104 10.10 -12.75 -4.96
C THR A 104 9.23 -12.74 -3.71
N VAL A 105 8.09 -13.44 -3.74
CA VAL A 105 7.18 -13.54 -2.58
C VAL A 105 7.84 -14.29 -1.42
N ALA A 106 8.56 -15.39 -1.70
CA ALA A 106 9.24 -16.17 -0.67
C ALA A 106 10.32 -15.37 0.06
N LEU A 107 11.13 -14.60 -0.66
CA LEU A 107 12.15 -13.74 -0.06
C LEU A 107 11.52 -12.60 0.74
N ALA A 108 10.48 -11.97 0.20
CA ALA A 108 9.77 -10.89 0.89
C ALA A 108 9.15 -11.39 2.20
N PHE A 109 8.49 -12.56 2.19
CA PHE A 109 7.97 -13.19 3.40
C PHE A 109 9.07 -13.62 4.37
N PHE A 110 10.15 -14.22 3.87
CA PHE A 110 11.25 -14.66 4.72
C PHE A 110 11.92 -13.49 5.45
N ILE A 111 12.20 -12.41 4.72
CA ILE A 111 12.83 -11.20 5.27
C ILE A 111 11.86 -10.45 6.19
N GLY A 112 10.61 -10.28 5.75
CA GLY A 112 9.58 -9.55 6.51
C GLY A 112 9.21 -10.22 7.83
N GLU A 113 9.32 -11.54 7.91
CA GLU A 113 9.04 -12.33 9.13
C GLU A 113 10.28 -12.55 10.02
N LEU A 114 11.44 -12.03 9.62
CA LEU A 114 12.68 -12.24 10.38
C LEU A 114 12.67 -11.40 11.65
N GLY A 115 12.77 -12.06 12.80
CA GLY A 115 12.71 -11.44 14.12
C GLY A 115 11.30 -11.15 14.62
N ASP A 116 10.27 -11.60 13.91
CA ASP A 116 8.89 -11.27 14.23
C ASP A 116 8.29 -12.16 15.35
N LYS A 117 7.16 -11.70 15.91
CA LYS A 117 6.35 -12.38 16.95
C LYS A 117 6.03 -13.84 16.62
N THR A 118 5.71 -14.17 15.38
CA THR A 118 5.39 -15.53 14.91
C THR A 118 6.63 -16.41 14.97
N GLN A 119 7.79 -15.89 14.60
CA GLN A 119 9.07 -16.58 14.68
C GLN A 119 9.44 -16.89 16.14
N LEU A 120 9.26 -15.92 17.05
CA LEU A 120 9.49 -16.13 18.48
C LEU A 120 8.47 -17.06 19.13
N ALA A 121 7.21 -17.01 18.68
CA ALA A 121 6.20 -17.99 19.08
C ALA A 121 6.58 -19.40 18.63
N ALA A 122 7.12 -19.56 17.41
CA ALA A 122 7.59 -20.84 16.89
C ALA A 122 8.80 -21.38 17.66
N ILE A 123 9.77 -20.53 18.02
CA ILE A 123 10.88 -20.88 18.93
C ILE A 123 10.31 -21.40 20.24
N THR A 124 9.44 -20.62 20.88
CA THR A 124 8.88 -20.93 22.21
C THR A 124 8.08 -22.23 22.20
N LEU A 125 7.24 -22.42 21.18
CA LEU A 125 6.43 -23.64 21.03
C LEU A 125 7.31 -24.87 20.77
N SER A 126 8.44 -24.69 20.08
CA SER A 126 9.35 -25.80 19.77
C SER A 126 10.24 -26.21 20.94
N VAL A 127 10.49 -25.32 21.91
CA VAL A 127 11.27 -25.64 23.13
C VAL A 127 10.58 -26.74 23.93
N ASP A 128 9.27 -26.62 24.11
CA ASP A 128 8.47 -27.52 24.95
C ASP A 128 7.87 -28.70 24.14
N ALA A 129 8.22 -28.81 22.86
CA ALA A 129 7.61 -29.79 21.94
C ALA A 129 8.33 -31.14 22.02
N SER A 130 7.54 -32.20 22.18
CA SER A 130 8.01 -33.57 21.97
C SER A 130 8.21 -33.88 20.48
N PHE A 131 7.44 -33.23 19.59
CA PHE A 131 7.60 -33.38 18.14
C PHE A 131 7.69 -32.02 17.41
N PRO A 132 8.87 -31.38 17.38
CA PRO A 132 9.09 -30.06 16.76
C PRO A 132 8.65 -29.95 15.30
N ILE A 133 8.76 -31.02 14.51
CA ILE A 133 8.29 -31.05 13.12
C ILE A 133 6.78 -30.80 13.00
N PHE A 134 5.98 -31.24 13.97
CA PHE A 134 4.54 -30.96 13.97
C PHE A 134 4.24 -29.50 14.37
N ILE A 135 5.10 -28.88 15.18
CA ILE A 135 5.05 -27.43 15.42
C ILE A 135 5.27 -26.71 14.09
N LEU A 136 6.35 -27.02 13.37
CA LEU A 136 6.68 -26.42 12.07
C LEU A 136 5.54 -26.56 11.05
N MET A 137 4.98 -27.77 10.90
CA MET A 137 3.86 -27.99 10.00
C MET A 137 2.64 -27.16 10.38
N GLY A 138 2.34 -27.05 11.68
CA GLY A 138 1.22 -26.24 12.15
C GLY A 138 1.46 -24.74 11.95
N THR A 139 2.66 -24.23 12.26
CA THR A 139 2.96 -22.79 12.06
C THR A 139 2.92 -22.40 10.60
N VAL A 140 3.51 -23.20 9.70
CA VAL A 140 3.49 -22.95 8.25
C VAL A 140 2.07 -23.05 7.70
N SER A 141 1.28 -24.03 8.14
CA SER A 141 -0.14 -24.12 7.77
C SER A 141 -0.92 -22.90 8.23
N GLY A 142 -0.66 -22.43 9.45
CA GLY A 142 -1.22 -21.18 9.98
C GLY A 142 -0.94 -20.01 9.04
N MET A 143 0.33 -19.75 8.73
CA MET A 143 0.75 -18.66 7.82
C MET A 143 0.06 -18.71 6.45
N VAL A 144 0.03 -19.90 5.83
CA VAL A 144 -0.60 -20.08 4.51
C VAL A 144 -2.12 -19.89 4.59
N LEU A 145 -2.77 -20.40 5.64
CA LEU A 145 -4.21 -20.24 5.83
C LEU A 145 -4.60 -18.78 6.07
N THR A 146 -3.86 -18.06 6.91
CA THR A 146 -4.14 -16.64 7.18
C THR A 146 -3.90 -15.79 5.93
N SER A 147 -2.82 -16.05 5.21
CA SER A 147 -2.53 -15.38 3.93
C SER A 147 -3.58 -15.68 2.87
N GLY A 148 -4.00 -16.93 2.74
CA GLY A 148 -5.07 -17.33 1.82
C GLY A 148 -6.42 -16.69 2.18
N LEU A 149 -6.74 -16.63 3.46
CA LEU A 149 -7.93 -15.93 3.95
C LEU A 149 -7.83 -14.42 3.69
N GLY A 150 -6.65 -13.84 3.87
CA GLY A 150 -6.37 -12.43 3.57
C GLY A 150 -6.58 -12.10 2.11
N ILE A 151 -6.02 -12.90 1.21
CA ILE A 151 -6.23 -12.76 -0.24
C ILE A 151 -7.71 -12.92 -0.60
N PHE A 152 -8.39 -13.92 -0.04
CA PHE A 152 -9.82 -14.15 -0.29
C PHE A 152 -10.69 -13.00 0.20
N VAL A 153 -10.47 -12.54 1.44
CA VAL A 153 -11.20 -11.44 2.05
C VAL A 153 -10.87 -10.12 1.34
N GLY A 154 -9.59 -9.87 1.06
CA GLY A 154 -9.10 -8.71 0.31
C GLY A 154 -9.72 -8.59 -1.08
N SER A 155 -9.84 -9.72 -1.79
CA SER A 155 -10.51 -9.77 -3.10
C SER A 155 -12.00 -9.40 -3.04
N LYS A 156 -12.63 -9.49 -1.85
CA LYS A 156 -14.08 -9.33 -1.65
C LYS A 156 -14.46 -8.05 -0.89
N ILE A 157 -13.58 -7.53 -0.02
CA ILE A 157 -13.85 -6.39 0.84
C ILE A 157 -13.41 -5.06 0.19
N GLY A 158 -12.40 -5.05 -0.68
CA GLY A 158 -11.78 -3.79 -1.13
C GLY A 158 -11.26 -2.96 0.04
N ASP A 159 -10.88 -1.69 -0.20
CA ASP A 159 -10.22 -0.77 0.76
C ASP A 159 -11.08 -0.30 1.95
N LYS A 160 -11.83 -1.20 2.62
CA LYS A 160 -12.84 -0.84 3.63
C LYS A 160 -12.47 -1.14 5.08
N VAL A 161 -11.31 -1.74 5.36
CA VAL A 161 -10.89 -1.98 6.75
C VAL A 161 -9.83 -0.96 7.15
N PRO A 162 -10.12 -0.06 8.10
CA PRO A 162 -9.15 0.92 8.57
C PRO A 162 -7.96 0.19 9.20
N GLU A 163 -6.76 0.42 8.68
CA GLU A 163 -5.48 -0.09 9.19
C GLU A 163 -5.31 0.15 10.70
N LEU A 164 -5.89 1.23 11.21
CA LEU A 164 -5.94 1.56 12.62
C LEU A 164 -6.66 0.51 13.48
N ILE A 165 -7.79 -0.04 13.01
CA ILE A 165 -8.55 -1.05 13.76
C ILE A 165 -7.71 -2.31 13.90
N ILE A 166 -7.05 -2.69 12.81
CA ILE A 166 -6.15 -3.83 12.75
C ILE A 166 -4.99 -3.66 13.75
N LYS A 167 -4.27 -2.52 13.70
CA LYS A 167 -3.17 -2.21 14.63
C LYS A 167 -3.60 -2.27 16.10
N LEU A 168 -4.78 -1.73 16.44
CA LEU A 168 -5.30 -1.73 17.81
C LEU A 168 -5.66 -3.15 18.30
N VAL A 169 -6.31 -3.95 17.45
CA VAL A 169 -6.68 -5.33 17.80
C VAL A 169 -5.43 -6.19 17.99
N SER A 170 -4.47 -6.10 17.07
CA SER A 170 -3.20 -6.84 17.14
C SER A 170 -2.39 -6.46 18.38
N ALA A 171 -2.23 -5.16 18.66
CA ALA A 171 -1.55 -4.69 19.87
C ALA A 171 -2.23 -5.20 21.15
N GLY A 172 -3.57 -5.20 21.20
CA GLY A 172 -4.33 -5.73 22.33
C GLY A 172 -4.08 -7.22 22.57
N ILE A 173 -4.06 -8.03 21.49
CA ILE A 173 -3.79 -9.47 21.56
C ILE A 173 -2.39 -9.72 22.12
N PHE A 174 -1.34 -9.06 21.59
CA PHE A 174 0.03 -9.24 22.09
C PHE A 174 0.20 -8.79 23.53
N MET A 175 -0.46 -7.70 23.93
CA MET A 175 -0.43 -7.22 25.31
C MET A 175 -1.02 -8.27 26.27
N ILE A 176 -2.14 -8.89 25.90
CA ILE A 176 -2.78 -9.96 26.70
C ILE A 176 -1.88 -11.18 26.82
N PHE A 177 -1.30 -11.66 25.71
CA PHE A 177 -0.40 -12.82 25.73
C PHE A 177 0.87 -12.56 26.53
N GLY A 178 1.48 -11.37 26.38
CA GLY A 178 2.67 -10.98 27.12
C GLY A 178 2.43 -10.91 28.63
N ILE A 179 1.33 -10.27 29.05
CA ILE A 179 0.96 -10.20 30.48
C ILE A 179 0.66 -11.61 31.03
N THR A 180 -0.07 -12.44 30.29
CA THR A 180 -0.42 -13.79 30.73
C THR A 180 0.84 -14.64 30.91
N LYS A 181 1.78 -14.56 29.96
CA LYS A 181 3.05 -15.30 30.03
C LYS A 181 3.90 -14.86 31.21
N LEU A 182 4.05 -13.55 31.44
CA LEU A 182 4.77 -13.03 32.60
C LEU A 182 4.10 -13.46 33.92
N TYR A 183 2.77 -13.39 34.01
CA TYR A 183 2.05 -13.82 35.21
C TYR A 183 2.23 -15.31 35.51
N THR A 184 2.25 -16.17 34.48
CA THR A 184 2.40 -17.62 34.66
C THR A 184 3.82 -18.08 34.91
N ALA A 185 4.82 -17.37 34.38
CA ALA A 185 6.22 -17.82 34.37
C ALA A 185 7.09 -17.17 35.44
N MET A 186 6.68 -16.02 35.97
CA MET A 186 7.47 -15.27 36.94
C MET A 186 7.48 -16.00 38.31
N PRO A 187 8.67 -16.24 38.91
CA PRO A 187 8.76 -16.82 40.24
C PRO A 187 8.07 -15.91 41.28
N ARG A 188 7.44 -16.52 42.29
CA ARG A 188 6.68 -15.79 43.34
C ARG A 188 7.51 -14.74 44.08
N ASP A 189 8.82 -14.93 44.15
CA ASP A 189 9.77 -13.99 44.78
C ASP A 189 9.83 -12.62 44.08
N TYR A 190 9.42 -12.53 42.81
CA TYR A 190 9.37 -11.29 42.03
C TYR A 190 7.94 -10.73 41.86
N MET A 191 6.93 -11.36 42.49
CA MET A 191 5.53 -10.92 42.41
C MET A 191 5.13 -10.08 43.64
N HIS A 192 5.97 -9.12 44.02
CA HIS A 192 5.59 -8.18 45.08
C HIS A 192 4.57 -7.16 44.55
N PRO A 193 3.54 -6.79 45.34
CA PRO A 193 2.51 -5.84 44.91
C PRO A 193 3.06 -4.52 44.37
N VAL A 194 4.16 -4.04 44.96
CA VAL A 194 4.83 -2.79 44.54
C VAL A 194 5.43 -2.93 43.13
N GLN A 195 6.09 -4.04 42.80
CA GLN A 195 6.69 -4.27 41.48
C GLN A 195 5.62 -4.39 40.40
N ILE A 196 4.49 -5.04 40.72
CA ILE A 196 3.34 -5.16 39.83
C ILE A 196 2.76 -3.77 39.52
N ILE A 197 2.57 -2.92 40.54
CA ILE A 197 2.06 -1.55 40.36
C ILE A 197 3.01 -0.72 39.47
N ILE A 198 4.32 -0.77 39.73
CA ILE A 198 5.31 -0.05 38.93
C ILE A 198 5.26 -0.50 37.47
N PHE A 199 5.21 -1.81 37.23
CA PHE A 199 5.17 -2.38 35.88
C PHE A 199 3.95 -1.92 35.09
N PHE A 200 2.74 -2.04 35.66
CA PHE A 200 1.52 -1.61 34.99
C PHE A 200 1.46 -0.08 34.79
N THR A 201 2.05 0.68 35.70
CA THR A 201 2.15 2.14 35.56
C THR A 201 3.03 2.51 34.37
N LEU A 202 4.21 1.92 34.25
CA LEU A 202 5.13 2.15 33.13
C LEU A 202 4.51 1.70 31.80
N LEU A 203 3.86 0.53 31.79
CA LEU A 203 3.19 0.00 30.60
C LEU A 203 2.04 0.91 30.14
N GLY A 204 1.25 1.43 31.08
CA GLY A 204 0.17 2.37 30.80
C GLY A 204 0.69 3.70 30.24
N ILE A 205 1.77 4.25 30.81
CA ILE A 205 2.42 5.46 30.32
C ILE A 205 2.95 5.26 28.89
N SER A 206 3.68 4.17 28.64
CA SER A 206 4.22 3.86 27.31
C SER A 206 3.13 3.72 26.26
N THR A 207 2.07 2.97 26.60
CA THR A 207 0.90 2.78 25.72
C THR A 207 0.22 4.12 25.43
N TYR A 208 0.04 4.97 26.44
CA TYR A 208 -0.54 6.30 26.27
C TYR A 208 0.29 7.20 25.35
N ILE A 209 1.62 7.24 25.52
CA ILE A 209 2.52 8.04 24.69
C ILE A 209 2.40 7.65 23.21
N LEU A 210 2.34 6.34 22.92
CA LEU A 210 2.24 5.82 21.55
C LEU A 210 0.85 5.99 20.94
N LEU A 211 -0.21 5.92 21.76
CA LEU A 211 -1.60 6.18 21.31
C LEU A 211 -1.89 7.67 21.10
N LYS A 212 -1.20 8.57 21.80
CA LYS A 212 -1.42 10.02 21.73
C LYS A 212 -1.37 10.60 20.30
N PRO A 213 -0.35 10.32 19.45
CA PRO A 213 -0.32 10.83 18.07
C PRO A 213 -1.48 10.29 17.24
N ILE A 214 -1.82 9.01 17.38
CA ILE A 214 -2.96 8.37 16.70
C ILE A 214 -4.29 9.05 17.07
N LEU A 215 -4.52 9.29 18.37
CA LEU A 215 -5.73 9.95 18.86
C LEU A 215 -5.77 11.43 18.44
N LYS A 216 -4.62 12.11 18.39
CA LYS A 216 -4.51 13.51 17.95
C LYS A 216 -4.83 13.64 16.47
N ALA A 217 -4.28 12.77 15.61
CA ALA A 217 -4.59 12.73 14.18
C ALA A 217 -6.10 12.55 13.93
N ARG A 218 -6.75 11.66 14.70
CA ARG A 218 -8.20 11.45 14.61
C ARG A 218 -9.02 12.65 15.12
N LYS A 219 -8.57 13.34 16.16
CA LYS A 219 -9.26 14.51 16.75
C LYS A 219 -9.07 15.79 15.94
N ALA A 220 -7.93 15.94 15.29
CA ALA A 220 -7.62 17.12 14.50
C ALA A 220 -8.50 17.21 13.24
N GLY A 221 -9.10 16.10 12.80
CA GLY A 221 -9.89 16.08 11.57
C GLY A 221 -9.05 16.43 10.34
N GLU A 222 -7.72 16.47 10.49
CA GLU A 222 -6.76 16.63 9.42
C GLU A 222 -7.09 15.54 8.41
N LEU A 223 -7.62 15.96 7.26
CA LEU A 223 -7.59 15.10 6.10
C LEU A 223 -6.14 14.66 5.98
N SER A 224 -5.89 13.34 5.98
CA SER A 224 -4.54 12.87 5.67
C SER A 224 -4.12 13.54 4.36
N VAL A 225 -2.83 13.86 4.20
CA VAL A 225 -2.29 14.41 2.94
C VAL A 225 -2.82 13.60 1.75
N PHE A 226 -2.86 12.27 1.88
CA PHE A 226 -3.49 11.35 0.93
C PHE A 226 -4.95 11.66 0.58
N LYS A 227 -5.78 12.01 1.58
CA LYS A 227 -7.20 12.33 1.36
C LYS A 227 -7.36 13.70 0.69
N GLU A 228 -6.50 14.67 1.00
CA GLU A 228 -6.48 15.97 0.33
C GLU A 228 -6.07 15.82 -1.13
N THR A 229 -4.95 15.14 -1.42
CA THR A 229 -4.51 14.83 -2.79
C THR A 229 -5.57 14.04 -3.56
N ALA A 230 -6.21 13.05 -2.94
CA ALA A 230 -7.28 12.28 -3.57
C ALA A 230 -8.53 13.12 -3.90
N LEU A 231 -8.87 14.10 -3.05
CA LEU A 231 -9.96 15.06 -3.31
C LEU A 231 -9.60 15.99 -4.46
N THR A 232 -8.39 16.56 -4.48
CA THR A 232 -7.92 17.43 -5.56
C THR A 232 -7.90 16.69 -6.90
N LEU A 233 -7.40 15.46 -6.93
CA LEU A 233 -7.42 14.61 -8.13
C LEU A 233 -8.85 14.28 -8.58
N TYR A 234 -9.74 13.95 -7.64
CA TYR A 234 -11.15 13.68 -7.93
C TYR A 234 -11.84 14.90 -8.56
N GLU A 235 -11.62 16.09 -7.99
CA GLU A 235 -12.17 17.33 -8.52
C GLU A 235 -11.62 17.67 -9.90
N TYR A 236 -10.30 17.54 -10.11
CA TYR A 236 -9.67 17.74 -11.41
C TYR A 236 -10.31 16.82 -12.45
N LYS A 237 -10.40 15.53 -12.14
CA LYS A 237 -10.94 14.50 -13.02
C LYS A 237 -12.40 14.74 -13.40
N HIS A 238 -13.22 15.21 -12.47
CA HIS A 238 -14.61 15.53 -12.75
C HIS A 238 -14.71 16.72 -13.71
N ARG A 239 -13.99 17.81 -13.41
CA ARG A 239 -13.99 19.04 -14.22
C ARG A 239 -13.40 18.84 -15.61
N ILE A 240 -12.24 18.19 -15.72
CA ILE A 240 -11.57 17.97 -17.01
C ILE A 240 -12.39 17.06 -17.93
N LYS A 241 -13.14 16.10 -17.38
CA LYS A 241 -14.00 15.23 -18.19
C LYS A 241 -15.14 16.01 -18.82
N GLU A 242 -15.83 16.84 -18.05
CA GLU A 242 -16.92 17.69 -18.55
C GLU A 242 -16.40 18.65 -19.62
N SER A 243 -15.27 19.31 -19.34
CA SER A 243 -14.60 20.21 -20.29
C SER A 243 -14.20 19.50 -21.59
N VAL A 244 -13.58 18.31 -21.51
CA VAL A 244 -13.19 17.52 -22.70
C VAL A 244 -14.40 17.00 -23.48
N ASP A 245 -15.53 16.75 -22.81
CA ASP A 245 -16.76 16.31 -23.46
C ASP A 245 -17.31 17.37 -24.43
N GLU A 246 -17.16 18.65 -24.08
CA GLU A 246 -17.62 19.82 -24.86
C GLU A 246 -16.67 20.22 -26.00
N ILE A 247 -15.44 19.71 -26.05
CA ILE A 247 -14.51 20.01 -27.15
C ILE A 247 -15.04 19.50 -28.52
N CYS A 248 -15.79 18.41 -28.51
CA CYS A 248 -16.30 17.79 -29.72
C CYS A 248 -17.51 18.57 -30.26
N LEU A 249 -17.39 19.11 -31.47
CA LEU A 249 -18.47 19.86 -32.15
C LEU A 249 -19.59 18.95 -32.72
N GLY A 250 -19.49 17.63 -32.57
CA GLY A 250 -20.44 16.66 -33.11
C GLY A 250 -20.23 16.33 -34.60
N GLU A 251 -20.98 15.36 -35.12
CA GLU A 251 -20.74 14.78 -36.45
C GLU A 251 -20.98 15.75 -37.62
N ILE A 252 -21.78 16.79 -37.39
CA ILE A 252 -22.09 17.83 -38.39
C ILE A 252 -20.83 18.64 -38.75
N TYR A 253 -19.97 18.92 -37.77
CA TYR A 253 -18.76 19.74 -37.97
C TYR A 253 -17.48 18.89 -38.04
N CYS A 254 -17.45 17.76 -37.33
CA CYS A 254 -16.30 16.85 -37.27
C CYS A 254 -16.36 15.69 -38.30
N GLY A 255 -17.46 15.56 -39.04
CA GLY A 255 -17.72 14.42 -39.92
C GLY A 255 -17.96 13.13 -39.14
N LYS A 256 -17.51 11.98 -39.68
CA LYS A 256 -17.73 10.68 -39.04
C LYS A 256 -16.93 10.55 -37.72
N CYS A 257 -17.62 10.15 -36.64
CA CYS A 257 -16.98 9.85 -35.37
C CYS A 257 -16.02 8.66 -35.50
N GLN A 258 -14.78 8.83 -35.04
CA GLN A 258 -13.72 7.80 -35.04
C GLN A 258 -13.59 7.08 -33.69
N GLY A 259 -14.47 7.38 -32.71
CA GLY A 259 -14.40 6.81 -31.37
C GLY A 259 -13.03 7.03 -30.72
N LYS A 260 -12.43 5.97 -30.17
CA LYS A 260 -11.11 6.00 -29.52
C LYS A 260 -9.94 6.39 -30.42
N TYR A 261 -10.10 6.35 -31.75
CA TYR A 261 -9.08 6.74 -32.72
C TYR A 261 -9.11 8.25 -33.05
N CYS A 262 -10.10 8.98 -32.54
CA CYS A 262 -10.09 10.44 -32.52
C CYS A 262 -9.21 10.91 -31.37
N ILE A 263 -8.44 11.99 -31.53
CA ILE A 263 -7.58 12.53 -30.45
C ILE A 263 -8.40 12.86 -29.19
N ILE A 264 -9.61 13.41 -29.34
CA ILE A 264 -10.52 13.65 -28.21
C ILE A 264 -11.07 12.35 -27.63
N GLY A 265 -11.42 11.38 -28.49
CA GLY A 265 -11.88 10.07 -28.02
C GLY A 265 -10.79 9.33 -27.25
N TYR A 266 -9.54 9.43 -27.69
CA TYR A 266 -8.37 8.92 -26.99
C TYR A 266 -8.20 9.61 -25.63
N THR A 267 -8.24 10.95 -25.58
CA THR A 267 -8.19 11.70 -24.32
C THR A 267 -9.29 11.28 -23.35
N LYS A 268 -10.53 11.08 -23.82
CA LYS A 268 -11.64 10.58 -23.00
C LYS A 268 -11.38 9.18 -22.44
N VAL A 269 -10.81 8.28 -23.25
CA VAL A 269 -10.43 6.94 -22.80
C VAL A 269 -9.35 7.01 -21.71
N MET A 270 -8.35 7.89 -21.86
CA MET A 270 -7.32 8.08 -20.82
C MET A 270 -7.91 8.62 -19.51
N LEU A 271 -8.80 9.62 -19.59
CA LEU A 271 -9.51 10.15 -18.42
C LEU A 271 -10.40 9.09 -17.76
N GLN A 272 -10.97 8.18 -18.56
CA GLN A 272 -11.75 7.05 -18.04
C GLN A 272 -10.85 5.98 -17.40
N GLN A 273 -9.62 5.79 -17.86
CA GLN A 273 -8.62 4.91 -17.22
C GLN A 273 -8.11 5.48 -15.90
N LEU A 274 -7.89 6.80 -15.82
CA LEU A 274 -7.72 7.52 -14.56
C LEU A 274 -8.93 7.37 -13.62
N SER A 275 -10.05 6.84 -14.12
CA SER A 275 -11.26 6.63 -13.34
C SER A 275 -11.46 5.26 -12.72
N LEU A 276 -10.76 4.25 -13.22
CA LEU A 276 -11.00 2.87 -12.86
C LEU A 276 -9.65 2.29 -12.45
N ASP A 277 -9.52 1.83 -11.20
CA ASP A 277 -8.38 1.02 -10.69
C ASP A 277 -8.24 -0.35 -11.39
N LYS A 278 -8.77 -0.49 -12.61
CA LYS A 278 -8.78 -1.74 -13.37
C LYS A 278 -7.88 -1.65 -14.58
N GLU A 279 -6.83 -2.47 -14.49
CA GLU A 279 -6.06 -3.12 -15.55
C GLU A 279 -5.31 -2.25 -16.57
N ASN A 280 -4.04 -2.61 -16.73
CA ASN A 280 -3.10 -2.09 -17.71
C ASN A 280 -3.60 -2.30 -19.14
N ILE A 281 -4.12 -1.24 -19.75
CA ILE A 281 -4.09 -1.12 -21.21
C ILE A 281 -2.70 -0.57 -21.55
N PRO A 282 -1.89 -1.26 -22.36
CA PRO A 282 -0.64 -0.70 -22.86
C PRO A 282 -0.95 0.62 -23.55
N LEU A 283 -0.44 1.74 -23.01
CA LEU A 283 -0.37 2.98 -23.77
C LEU A 283 0.66 2.75 -24.86
N GLU A 284 0.23 2.19 -26.00
CA GLU A 284 1.04 2.14 -27.20
C GLU A 284 1.35 3.58 -27.64
N ASP A 285 2.63 3.83 -27.88
CA ASP A 285 3.18 5.11 -28.29
C ASP A 285 2.42 5.67 -29.49
N LEU A 286 1.94 6.91 -29.33
CA LEU A 286 1.51 7.84 -30.38
C LEU A 286 0.78 7.16 -31.55
N GLN A 287 -0.46 6.76 -31.29
CA GLN A 287 -1.44 6.50 -32.34
C GLN A 287 -1.45 7.67 -33.34
N ASP A 288 -1.36 7.38 -34.64
CA ASP A 288 -1.33 8.43 -35.68
C ASP A 288 -2.64 9.23 -35.67
N PHE A 289 -2.61 10.42 -35.07
CA PHE A 289 -3.74 11.34 -35.02
C PHE A 289 -3.79 12.28 -36.22
N SER A 290 -2.97 12.11 -37.26
CA SER A 290 -2.86 13.03 -38.40
C SER A 290 -4.21 13.31 -39.08
N GLU A 291 -5.10 12.32 -39.19
CA GLU A 291 -6.46 12.52 -39.70
C GLU A 291 -7.37 13.24 -38.72
N SER A 292 -7.30 12.87 -37.43
CA SER A 292 -8.13 13.48 -36.39
C SER A 292 -7.76 14.94 -36.16
N LEU A 293 -6.48 15.30 -36.28
CA LEU A 293 -5.98 16.64 -36.11
C LEU A 293 -6.55 17.58 -37.19
N LYS A 294 -6.89 17.10 -38.39
CA LYS A 294 -7.51 17.93 -39.45
C LYS A 294 -8.93 18.41 -39.13
N LYS A 295 -9.56 17.87 -38.07
CA LYS A 295 -10.92 18.26 -37.66
C LYS A 295 -10.91 19.59 -36.91
N ASN A 296 -12.06 20.27 -36.92
CA ASN A 296 -12.29 21.47 -36.12
C ASN A 296 -12.77 21.08 -34.72
N PHE A 297 -12.24 21.75 -33.71
CA PHE A 297 -12.57 21.53 -32.29
C PHE A 297 -13.00 22.85 -31.65
N HIS A 298 -13.73 22.80 -30.53
CA HIS A 298 -14.09 24.00 -29.77
C HIS A 298 -12.84 24.60 -29.10
N GLN A 299 -12.16 25.52 -29.78
CA GLN A 299 -10.84 26.01 -29.40
C GLN A 299 -10.80 26.60 -27.97
N GLU A 300 -11.84 27.36 -27.58
CA GLU A 300 -11.92 27.93 -26.23
C GLU A 300 -11.96 26.84 -25.14
N GLN A 301 -12.64 25.72 -25.42
CA GLN A 301 -12.75 24.61 -24.48
C GLN A 301 -11.45 23.81 -24.38
N VAL A 302 -10.70 23.72 -25.47
CA VAL A 302 -9.35 23.11 -25.46
C VAL A 302 -8.40 23.95 -24.61
N ILE A 303 -8.48 25.29 -24.73
CA ILE A 303 -7.69 26.22 -23.91
C ILE A 303 -8.06 26.08 -22.43
N GLU A 304 -9.36 26.02 -22.12
CA GLU A 304 -9.84 25.86 -20.74
C GLU A 304 -9.35 24.53 -20.14
N SER A 305 -9.52 23.43 -20.88
CA SER A 305 -9.06 22.09 -20.48
C SER A 305 -7.55 22.07 -20.22
N LEU A 306 -6.75 22.66 -21.12
CA LEU A 306 -5.30 22.70 -20.97
C LEU A 306 -4.88 23.55 -19.76
N SER A 307 -5.58 24.66 -19.52
CA SER A 307 -5.34 25.51 -18.35
C SER A 307 -5.57 24.75 -17.05
N MET A 308 -6.73 24.06 -16.92
CA MET A 308 -7.03 23.23 -15.75
C MET A 308 -5.97 22.13 -15.52
N THR A 309 -5.55 21.45 -16.59
CA THR A 309 -4.51 20.42 -16.52
C THR A 309 -3.18 21.00 -16.04
N ILE A 310 -2.81 22.19 -16.49
CA ILE A 310 -1.57 22.86 -16.04
C ILE A 310 -1.68 23.29 -14.58
N SER A 311 -2.79 23.90 -14.16
CA SER A 311 -3.01 24.30 -12.76
C SER A 311 -2.86 23.11 -11.81
N TYR A 312 -3.46 21.97 -12.15
CA TYR A 312 -3.30 20.74 -11.37
C TYR A 312 -1.84 20.27 -11.31
N LEU A 313 -1.12 20.31 -12.44
CA LEU A 313 0.30 19.93 -12.51
C LEU A 313 1.25 20.89 -11.77
N MET A 314 0.78 22.10 -11.42
CA MET A 314 1.53 23.09 -10.64
C MET A 314 1.30 22.95 -9.13
N GLU A 315 0.09 22.59 -8.71
CA GLU A 315 -0.27 22.44 -7.29
C GLU A 315 0.36 21.19 -6.65
N ASP A 316 0.59 20.13 -7.44
CA ASP A 316 1.09 18.86 -6.93
C ASP A 316 2.59 18.65 -7.22
N MET A 317 3.42 18.82 -6.19
CA MET A 317 4.88 18.80 -6.27
C MET A 317 5.52 17.45 -5.95
N GLU A 318 4.78 16.45 -5.46
CA GLU A 318 5.42 15.22 -4.97
C GLU A 318 5.09 13.97 -5.79
N LYS A 319 6.17 13.45 -6.41
CA LYS A 319 6.36 12.12 -7.02
C LYS A 319 5.77 11.89 -8.43
N GLU A 320 6.53 11.13 -9.23
CA GLU A 320 6.16 10.67 -10.58
C GLU A 320 5.34 9.38 -10.48
N ASP A 321 4.06 9.49 -10.12
CA ASP A 321 3.16 8.34 -10.15
C ASP A 321 2.52 8.11 -11.54
N LYS A 322 1.96 6.91 -11.72
CA LYS A 322 1.28 6.48 -12.96
C LYS A 322 0.21 7.49 -13.41
N GLU A 323 -0.49 8.09 -12.46
CA GLU A 323 -1.53 9.09 -12.70
C GLU A 323 -0.95 10.39 -13.29
N ARG A 324 0.16 10.89 -12.72
CA ARG A 324 0.85 12.09 -13.24
C ARG A 324 1.32 11.90 -14.68
N LYS A 325 1.82 10.71 -15.04
CA LYS A 325 2.17 10.37 -16.44
C LYS A 325 0.96 10.42 -17.37
N MET A 326 -0.20 9.93 -16.94
CA MET A 326 -1.43 10.02 -17.71
C MET A 326 -1.90 11.48 -17.86
N ILE A 327 -1.77 12.30 -16.82
CA ILE A 327 -2.13 13.73 -16.86
C ILE A 327 -1.20 14.50 -17.81
N HIS A 328 0.10 14.20 -17.82
CA HIS A 328 1.02 14.70 -18.85
C HIS A 328 0.59 14.29 -20.25
N LYS A 329 0.11 13.06 -20.43
CA LYS A 329 -0.42 12.62 -21.73
C LYS A 329 -1.68 13.39 -22.15
N VAL A 330 -2.58 13.71 -21.21
CA VAL A 330 -3.74 14.59 -21.46
C VAL A 330 -3.27 15.98 -21.89
N ARG A 331 -2.26 16.53 -21.21
CA ARG A 331 -1.66 17.82 -21.59
C ARG A 331 -1.13 17.78 -23.03
N GLU A 332 -0.33 16.77 -23.36
CA GLU A 332 0.24 16.58 -24.71
C GLU A 332 -0.84 16.49 -25.79
N THR A 333 -1.97 15.80 -25.54
CA THR A 333 -3.03 15.68 -26.54
C THR A 333 -3.74 17.02 -26.77
N LEU A 334 -3.94 17.81 -25.73
CA LEU A 334 -4.51 19.16 -25.83
C LEU A 334 -3.54 20.14 -26.52
N GLU A 335 -2.23 20.04 -26.23
CA GLU A 335 -1.18 20.79 -26.94
C GLU A 335 -1.16 20.47 -28.44
N LEU A 336 -1.27 19.19 -28.82
CA LEU A 336 -1.32 18.78 -30.22
C LEU A 336 -2.53 19.37 -30.96
N ILE A 337 -3.67 19.54 -30.29
CA ILE A 337 -4.86 20.16 -30.88
C ILE A 337 -4.61 21.64 -31.15
N LEU A 338 -4.04 22.37 -30.20
CA LEU A 338 -3.83 23.83 -30.29
C LEU A 338 -2.63 24.21 -31.17
N PHE A 339 -1.49 23.53 -30.98
CA PHE A 339 -0.20 23.96 -31.52
C PHE A 339 0.39 23.00 -32.56
N ARG A 340 -0.22 21.82 -32.77
CA ARG A 340 0.31 20.74 -33.65
C ARG A 340 1.68 20.19 -33.24
N LYS A 341 2.14 20.51 -32.04
CA LYS A 341 3.38 20.03 -31.42
C LYS A 341 3.15 19.92 -29.91
N THR A 342 3.98 19.10 -29.26
CA THR A 342 4.03 19.01 -27.80
C THR A 342 5.19 19.85 -27.25
N PHE A 343 5.09 20.19 -25.97
CA PHE A 343 6.12 20.94 -25.25
C PHE A 343 6.63 20.13 -24.07
N ASN A 344 7.94 20.18 -23.85
CA ASN A 344 8.54 19.56 -22.69
C ASN A 344 8.18 20.35 -21.42
N TYR A 345 7.93 19.64 -20.33
CA TYR A 345 7.69 20.21 -19.02
C TYR A 345 8.55 19.47 -18.02
N ASP A 346 9.60 20.14 -17.58
CA ASP A 346 10.59 19.65 -16.63
C ASP A 346 10.29 20.08 -15.18
N GLY A 347 9.07 20.58 -14.94
CA GLY A 347 8.67 21.20 -13.67
C GLY A 347 8.93 22.70 -13.60
N ASN A 348 9.59 23.31 -14.59
CA ASN A 348 9.73 24.75 -14.68
C ASN A 348 8.55 25.35 -15.47
N ILE A 349 7.60 25.95 -14.76
CA ILE A 349 6.41 26.54 -15.38
C ILE A 349 6.74 27.77 -16.25
N GLU A 350 7.74 28.56 -15.88
CA GLU A 350 8.10 29.77 -16.61
C GLU A 350 8.68 29.45 -18.00
N SER A 351 9.54 28.42 -18.07
CA SER A 351 10.11 27.94 -19.34
C SER A 351 9.00 27.40 -20.26
N TYR A 352 8.05 26.66 -19.69
CA TYR A 352 6.91 26.10 -20.38
C TYR A 352 5.97 27.20 -20.93
N PHE A 353 5.61 28.18 -20.10
CA PHE A 353 4.79 29.33 -20.53
C PHE A 353 5.45 30.17 -21.63
N LYS A 354 6.77 30.33 -21.56
CA LYS A 354 7.53 30.99 -22.62
C LYS A 354 7.41 30.21 -23.94
N ALA A 355 7.56 28.88 -23.90
CA ALA A 355 7.45 28.05 -25.09
C ALA A 355 6.05 28.09 -25.73
N LEU A 356 4.98 28.15 -24.91
CA LEU A 356 3.60 28.32 -25.41
C LEU A 356 3.44 29.67 -26.13
N LYS A 357 3.91 30.76 -25.52
CA LYS A 357 3.86 32.11 -26.10
C LYS A 357 4.64 32.24 -27.40
N GLU A 358 5.81 31.60 -27.48
CA GLU A 358 6.63 31.57 -28.70
C GLU A 358 5.95 30.81 -29.85
N ALA A 359 5.08 29.85 -29.54
CA ALA A 359 4.33 29.10 -30.55
C ALA A 359 3.10 29.85 -31.07
N ASP A 360 2.31 30.42 -30.17
CA ASP A 360 1.19 31.33 -30.49
C ASP A 360 0.97 32.27 -29.30
N GLU A 361 1.29 33.55 -29.49
CA GLU A 361 1.23 34.55 -28.41
C GLU A 361 -0.19 34.73 -27.87
N LYS A 362 -1.21 34.68 -28.73
CA LYS A 362 -2.61 34.91 -28.34
C LYS A 362 -3.12 33.72 -27.52
N ILE A 363 -2.94 32.50 -28.02
CA ILE A 363 -3.38 31.28 -27.34
C ILE A 363 -2.58 31.07 -26.05
N GLY A 364 -1.25 31.27 -26.08
CA GLY A 364 -0.39 31.16 -24.91
C GLY A 364 -0.81 32.10 -23.78
N ASN A 365 -1.14 33.36 -24.08
CA ASN A 365 -1.65 34.31 -23.10
C ASN A 365 -3.03 33.92 -22.54
N GLN A 366 -3.91 33.32 -23.34
CA GLN A 366 -5.21 32.83 -22.88
C GLN A 366 -5.07 31.66 -21.91
N ILE A 367 -4.15 30.72 -22.19
CA ILE A 367 -3.85 29.58 -21.31
C ILE A 367 -3.32 30.07 -19.97
N ILE A 368 -2.30 30.96 -19.99
CA ILE A 368 -1.69 31.48 -18.75
C ILE A 368 -2.73 32.19 -17.89
N LYS A 369 -3.57 33.03 -18.50
CA LYS A 369 -4.68 33.69 -17.81
C LYS A 369 -5.71 32.70 -17.25
N GLY A 370 -5.89 31.54 -17.89
CA GLY A 370 -6.76 30.47 -17.40
C GLY A 370 -6.15 29.73 -16.21
N VAL A 371 -4.84 29.58 -16.16
CA VAL A 371 -4.11 28.93 -15.05
C VAL A 371 -4.11 29.79 -13.78
N GLU A 372 -4.05 31.11 -13.94
CA GLU A 372 -4.02 32.08 -12.83
C GLU A 372 -5.41 32.36 -12.20
N LYS A 373 -6.49 31.78 -12.74
CA LYS A 373 -7.86 31.91 -12.24
C LYS A 373 -8.21 30.79 -11.28
#